data_AF-A0A6S7JEE3-F1
#
_entry.id   AF-A0A6S7JEE3-F1
#
_cell.length_a   1.000
_cell.length_b   1.000
_cell.length_c   1.000
_cell.angle_alpha   90.00
_cell.angle_beta   90.00
_cell.angle_gamma   90.00
#
_symmetry.space_group_name_H-M   'P 1'
#
loop_
_entity.id
_entity.type
_entity.pdbx_description
1 polymer ?
#
loop_
_entity_poly.entity_id
_entity_poly.type
_entity_poly.pdbx_seq_one_letter_code
_entity_poly.pdbx_strand_id
1 'polypeptide(L)'
;MDAASHALYAGITHTKGGDISVQIFTNNVEVAKELINKVGGKVGLGIGVTLGALLAYKVFKPLIEDAVRNGFGGERDDQEVKDIRQGSLQVLLHCFTDERFLEVLEEIESGTMKEHLRKEFFDIGVETEDLIVKIENIQEVNKTKEAISKRYKSNCAILSITGYYTFRLIHSYRLIY
;
A
#
# COMPACT_ATOMS: atom_id res chain seq x y z
N MET A 1 14.66 34.25 2.62
CA MET A 1 14.08 33.31 1.64
C MET A 1 12.82 33.97 1.11
N ASP A 2 12.66 34.09 -0.20
CA ASP A 2 11.56 34.84 -0.82
C ASP A 2 10.34 33.94 -1.14
N ALA A 3 9.21 34.57 -1.40
CA ALA A 3 7.96 33.89 -1.75
C ALA A 3 8.05 33.12 -3.09
N ALA A 4 8.96 33.51 -3.98
CA ALA A 4 9.15 32.84 -5.27
C ALA A 4 9.85 31.48 -5.10
N SER A 5 10.78 31.36 -4.16
CA SER A 5 11.43 30.09 -3.81
C SER A 5 10.45 29.09 -3.19
N HIS A 6 9.47 29.56 -2.41
CA HIS A 6 8.39 28.71 -1.89
C HIS A 6 7.44 28.25 -2.99
N ALA A 7 7.08 29.14 -3.92
CA ALA A 7 6.18 28.82 -5.02
C ALA A 7 6.81 27.85 -6.05
N LEU A 8 8.11 27.97 -6.32
CA LEU A 8 8.83 27.03 -7.20
C LEU A 8 8.96 25.64 -6.56
N TYR A 9 9.21 25.56 -5.25
CA TYR A 9 9.31 24.28 -4.54
C TYR A 9 7.94 23.59 -4.47
N ALA A 10 6.88 24.36 -4.17
CA ALA A 10 5.50 23.86 -4.14
C ALA A 10 4.97 23.42 -5.52
N GLY A 11 5.46 24.03 -6.61
CA GLY A 11 5.08 23.65 -7.99
C GLY A 11 5.74 22.38 -8.51
N ILE A 12 6.80 21.89 -7.88
CA ILE A 12 7.60 20.72 -8.32
C ILE A 12 7.16 19.42 -7.61
N THR A 13 6.47 19.51 -6.47
CA THR A 13 6.04 18.36 -5.67
C THR A 13 4.55 18.07 -5.85
N HIS A 14 4.11 17.77 -7.07
CA HIS A 14 2.86 17.00 -7.19
C HIS A 14 3.21 15.53 -6.94
N THR A 15 3.27 15.14 -5.67
CA THR A 15 3.14 13.74 -5.26
C THR A 15 1.77 13.27 -5.75
N LYS A 16 1.74 12.26 -6.62
CA LYS A 16 0.49 11.78 -7.20
C LYS A 16 0.11 10.41 -6.66
N GLY A 17 1.06 9.70 -6.03
CA GLY A 17 0.87 8.34 -5.59
C GLY A 17 0.33 7.45 -6.71
N GLY A 18 -0.51 6.49 -6.38
CA GLY A 18 -1.12 5.59 -7.36
C GLY A 18 -1.91 4.45 -6.74
N ASP A 19 -2.57 3.70 -7.61
CA ASP A 19 -3.39 2.55 -7.22
C ASP A 19 -2.63 1.23 -7.36
N ILE A 20 -2.69 0.39 -6.34
CA ILE A 20 -2.19 -0.97 -6.33
C ILE A 20 -3.37 -1.91 -6.10
N SER A 21 -3.72 -2.69 -7.12
CA SER A 21 -4.73 -3.74 -6.99
C SER A 21 -4.05 -5.03 -6.56
N VAL A 22 -4.43 -5.52 -5.38
CA VAL A 22 -3.85 -6.69 -4.74
C VAL A 22 -4.89 -7.79 -4.67
N GLN A 23 -4.54 -8.97 -5.16
CA GLN A 23 -5.30 -10.20 -4.96
C GLN A 23 -4.65 -11.01 -3.85
N ILE A 24 -5.46 -11.39 -2.86
CA ILE A 24 -5.07 -12.21 -1.72
C ILE A 24 -5.82 -13.54 -1.85
N PHE A 25 -5.08 -14.64 -1.86
CA PHE A 25 -5.69 -15.98 -1.93
C PHE A 25 -4.83 -17.01 -1.20
N THR A 26 -5.47 -18.10 -0.84
CA THR A 26 -4.84 -19.27 -0.23
C THR A 26 -5.61 -20.50 -0.66
N ASN A 27 -4.90 -21.61 -0.77
CA ASN A 27 -5.47 -22.91 -1.11
C ASN A 27 -5.96 -23.67 0.14
N ASN A 28 -5.60 -23.21 1.34
CA ASN A 28 -5.97 -23.88 2.58
C ASN A 28 -6.23 -22.85 3.70
N VAL A 29 -7.49 -22.78 4.14
CA VAL A 29 -7.90 -21.99 5.31
C VAL A 29 -8.42 -22.94 6.37
N GLU A 30 -7.87 -22.82 7.57
CA GLU A 30 -8.42 -23.41 8.77
C GLU A 30 -9.03 -22.32 9.65
N VAL A 31 -10.25 -22.54 10.14
CA VAL A 31 -10.98 -21.56 10.96
C VAL A 31 -11.12 -22.09 12.38
N ALA A 32 -10.67 -21.29 13.33
CA ALA A 32 -10.73 -21.62 14.74
C ALA A 32 -12.17 -21.84 15.20
N LYS A 33 -12.40 -22.92 15.96
CA LYS A 33 -13.71 -23.26 16.54
C LYS A 33 -14.28 -22.12 17.38
N GLU A 34 -13.42 -21.34 18.04
CA GLU A 34 -13.85 -20.19 18.83
C GLU A 34 -14.51 -19.11 17.97
N LEU A 35 -14.05 -18.88 16.73
CA LEU A 35 -14.75 -17.97 15.83
C LEU A 35 -16.11 -18.49 15.42
N ILE A 36 -16.19 -19.78 15.06
CA ILE A 36 -17.45 -20.45 14.70
C ILE A 36 -18.46 -20.35 15.85
N ASN A 37 -17.98 -20.46 17.09
CA ASN A 37 -18.81 -20.33 18.29
C ASN A 37 -19.18 -18.87 18.60
N LYS A 38 -18.25 -17.91 18.43
CA LYS A 38 -18.50 -16.46 18.62
C LYS A 38 -19.59 -15.94 17.68
N VAL A 39 -19.67 -16.51 16.48
CA VAL A 39 -20.65 -16.09 15.46
C VAL A 39 -21.96 -16.90 15.50
N GLY A 40 -22.16 -17.77 16.50
CA GLY A 40 -23.45 -18.44 16.78
C GLY A 40 -23.93 -19.40 15.70
N GLY A 41 -23.03 -19.81 14.79
CA GLY A 41 -23.38 -20.60 13.61
C GLY A 41 -23.01 -22.07 13.75
N LYS A 42 -23.93 -22.97 13.41
CA LYS A 42 -23.59 -24.36 13.01
C LYS A 42 -22.95 -24.36 11.61
N VAL A 43 -21.88 -23.58 11.42
CA VAL A 43 -21.15 -23.58 10.15
C VAL A 43 -20.12 -24.70 10.26
N GLY A 44 -20.34 -25.78 9.51
CA GLY A 44 -19.35 -26.84 9.35
C GLY A 44 -18.18 -26.33 8.50
N LEU A 45 -17.38 -25.42 9.05
CA LEU A 45 -16.15 -24.93 8.44
C LEU A 45 -15.04 -25.90 8.82
N GLY A 46 -14.76 -26.85 7.93
CA GLY A 46 -13.59 -27.71 7.99
C GLY A 46 -12.47 -27.19 7.09
N ILE A 47 -11.36 -27.93 7.05
CA ILE A 47 -10.23 -27.74 6.13
C ILE A 47 -10.75 -27.66 4.68
N GLY A 48 -10.37 -26.61 3.94
CA GLY A 48 -10.74 -26.42 2.52
C GLY A 48 -11.71 -25.25 2.23
N VAL A 49 -11.92 -24.35 3.19
CA VAL A 49 -12.65 -23.09 2.96
C VAL A 49 -11.70 -22.07 2.31
N THR A 50 -12.21 -21.14 1.50
CA THR A 50 -11.40 -20.04 0.95
C THR A 50 -11.70 -18.72 1.67
N LEU A 51 -10.75 -17.78 1.68
CA LEU A 51 -10.99 -16.42 2.22
C LEU A 51 -12.19 -15.74 1.54
N GLY A 52 -12.37 -15.95 0.24
CA GLY A 52 -13.52 -15.46 -0.52
C GLY A 52 -14.85 -16.04 -0.04
N ALA A 53 -14.87 -17.32 0.37
CA ALA A 53 -16.06 -17.92 0.97
C ALA A 53 -16.36 -17.33 2.36
N LEU A 54 -15.33 -17.05 3.17
CA LEU A 54 -15.51 -16.36 4.46
C LEU A 54 -16.12 -14.97 4.29
N LEU A 55 -15.68 -14.19 3.29
CA LEU A 55 -16.29 -12.89 2.94
C LEU A 55 -17.76 -12.97 2.50
N ALA A 56 -18.21 -14.13 2.01
CA ALA A 56 -19.62 -14.32 1.62
C ALA A 56 -20.54 -14.42 2.85
N TYR A 57 -20.02 -14.82 4.00
CA TYR A 57 -20.77 -14.85 5.25
C TYR A 57 -20.78 -13.47 5.89
N LYS A 58 -21.97 -12.86 6.00
CA LYS A 58 -22.16 -11.52 6.60
C LYS A 58 -21.50 -11.34 7.96
N VAL A 59 -21.39 -12.40 8.75
CA VAL A 59 -20.82 -12.35 10.09
C VAL A 59 -19.29 -12.33 10.08
N PHE A 60 -18.66 -13.01 9.13
CA PHE A 60 -17.19 -13.03 8.99
C PHE A 60 -16.68 -11.84 8.17
N LYS A 61 -17.50 -11.31 7.26
CA LYS A 61 -17.16 -10.17 6.42
C LYS A 61 -16.47 -9.01 7.18
N PRO A 62 -17.03 -8.43 8.26
CA PRO A 62 -16.38 -7.30 8.94
C PRO A 62 -15.04 -7.69 9.57
N LEU A 63 -14.93 -8.89 10.15
CA LEU A 63 -13.67 -9.37 10.75
C LEU A 63 -12.57 -9.52 9.70
N ILE A 64 -12.91 -10.09 8.54
CA ILE A 64 -11.96 -10.26 7.43
C ILE A 64 -11.60 -8.91 6.83
N GLU A 65 -12.57 -8.00 6.63
CA GLU A 65 -12.31 -6.66 6.11
C GLU A 65 -11.39 -5.85 7.04
N ASP A 66 -11.58 -5.95 8.36
CA ASP A 66 -10.73 -5.29 9.35
C ASP A 66 -9.33 -5.91 9.40
N ALA A 67 -9.21 -7.24 9.40
CA ALA A 67 -7.91 -7.93 9.33
C ALA A 67 -7.13 -7.55 8.06
N VAL A 68 -7.83 -7.42 6.93
CA VAL A 68 -7.24 -6.96 5.67
C VAL A 68 -6.76 -5.52 5.79
N ARG A 69 -7.59 -4.60 6.31
CA ARG A 69 -7.20 -3.20 6.51
C ARG A 69 -5.99 -3.08 7.43
N ASN A 70 -5.97 -3.81 8.54
CA ASN A 70 -4.82 -3.83 9.45
C ASN A 70 -3.58 -4.43 8.80
N GLY A 71 -3.73 -5.46 7.97
CA GLY A 71 -2.62 -6.06 7.21
C GLY A 71 -1.96 -5.07 6.23
N PHE A 72 -2.73 -4.12 5.70
CA PHE A 72 -2.22 -3.00 4.91
C PHE A 72 -1.70 -1.82 5.75
N GLY A 73 -1.66 -1.93 7.08
CA GLY A 73 -1.16 -0.89 7.99
C GLY A 73 -2.24 -0.06 8.69
N GLY A 74 -3.51 -0.46 8.63
CA GLY A 74 -4.62 0.15 9.36
C GLY A 74 -5.09 1.49 8.78
N GLU A 75 -5.70 2.32 9.64
CA GLU A 75 -6.11 3.68 9.29
C GLU A 75 -4.89 4.58 9.12
N ARG A 76 -4.77 5.19 7.95
CA ARG A 76 -3.67 6.10 7.60
C ARG A 76 -4.21 7.25 6.77
N ASP A 77 -3.54 8.40 6.83
CA ASP A 77 -3.85 9.60 6.06
C ASP A 77 -3.20 9.61 4.66
N ASP A 78 -2.19 8.77 4.46
CA ASP A 78 -1.37 8.65 3.24
C ASP A 78 -1.80 7.51 2.29
N GLN A 79 -2.79 6.70 2.68
CA GLN A 79 -3.39 5.65 1.85
C GLN A 79 -4.85 5.37 2.22
N GLU A 80 -5.56 4.69 1.32
CA GLU A 80 -6.94 4.25 1.53
C GLU A 80 -7.15 2.85 0.94
N VAL A 81 -7.69 1.93 1.75
CA VAL A 81 -8.10 0.59 1.33
C VAL A 81 -9.52 0.65 0.77
N LYS A 82 -9.67 0.39 -0.54
CA LYS A 82 -10.92 0.43 -1.29
C LYS A 82 -11.34 -0.97 -1.76
N ASP A 83 -12.66 -1.13 -1.91
CA ASP A 83 -13.31 -2.19 -2.67
C ASP A 83 -12.79 -3.61 -2.39
N ILE A 84 -13.14 -4.16 -1.22
CA ILE A 84 -12.87 -5.55 -0.86
C ILE A 84 -13.93 -6.45 -1.52
N ARG A 85 -13.59 -7.08 -2.64
CA ARG A 85 -14.54 -7.87 -3.46
C ARG A 85 -14.70 -9.32 -2.97
N GLN A 86 -15.90 -9.86 -3.12
CA GLN A 86 -16.23 -11.26 -2.81
C GLN A 86 -15.71 -12.23 -3.89
N GLY A 87 -15.43 -13.49 -3.51
CA GLY A 87 -15.04 -14.58 -4.42
C GLY A 87 -13.52 -14.78 -4.49
N SER A 88 -12.77 -13.71 -4.72
CA SER A 88 -11.32 -13.63 -4.50
C SER A 88 -11.09 -12.36 -3.68
N LEU A 89 -10.38 -12.43 -2.55
CA LEU A 89 -10.11 -11.26 -1.71
C LEU A 89 -9.22 -10.28 -2.50
N GLN A 90 -9.87 -9.48 -3.34
CA GLN A 90 -9.26 -8.45 -4.15
C GLN A 90 -9.46 -7.14 -3.44
N VAL A 91 -8.37 -6.39 -3.32
CA VAL A 91 -8.29 -5.14 -2.58
C VAL A 91 -7.68 -4.10 -3.50
N LEU A 92 -8.29 -2.93 -3.57
CA LEU A 92 -7.72 -1.79 -4.26
C LEU A 92 -7.10 -0.86 -3.21
N LEU A 93 -5.78 -0.77 -3.17
CA LEU A 93 -5.09 0.18 -2.30
C LEU A 93 -4.77 1.45 -3.09
N HIS A 94 -5.28 2.59 -2.63
CA HIS A 94 -4.92 3.90 -3.16
C HIS A 94 -3.86 4.54 -2.27
N CYS A 95 -2.68 4.83 -2.81
CA CYS A 95 -1.64 5.59 -2.12
C CYS A 95 -1.71 7.05 -2.57
N PHE A 96 -1.77 8.01 -1.63
CA PHE A 96 -1.85 9.44 -1.95
C PHE A 96 -0.48 10.05 -2.26
N THR A 97 0.61 9.41 -1.81
CA THR A 97 1.99 9.91 -1.97
C THR A 97 2.87 8.95 -2.75
N ASP A 98 3.93 9.48 -3.37
CA ASP A 98 4.88 8.69 -4.14
C ASP A 98 5.73 7.80 -3.21
N GLU A 99 6.08 8.33 -2.04
CA GLU A 99 6.79 7.64 -0.97
C GLU A 99 5.98 6.43 -0.50
N ARG A 100 4.70 6.63 -0.13
CA ARG A 100 3.86 5.53 0.36
C ARG A 100 3.63 4.47 -0.71
N PHE A 101 3.45 4.88 -1.96
CA PHE A 101 3.32 3.95 -3.08
C PHE A 101 4.54 3.04 -3.21
N LEU A 102 5.76 3.58 -3.07
CA LEU A 102 6.99 2.80 -3.14
C LEU A 102 7.18 1.89 -1.92
N GLU A 103 6.88 2.37 -0.71
CA GLU A 103 6.94 1.57 0.53
C GLU A 103 6.02 0.35 0.43
N VAL A 104 4.75 0.55 0.06
CA VAL A 104 3.79 -0.55 -0.09
C VAL A 104 4.27 -1.55 -1.14
N LEU A 105 4.80 -1.06 -2.26
CA LEU A 105 5.31 -1.94 -3.30
C LEU A 105 6.48 -2.79 -2.79
N GLU A 106 7.39 -2.20 -2.01
CA GLU A 106 8.49 -2.91 -1.36
C GLU A 106 7.99 -3.91 -0.32
N GLU A 107 7.00 -3.56 0.49
CA GLU A 107 6.39 -4.46 1.47
C GLU A 107 5.74 -5.68 0.79
N ILE A 108 5.13 -5.50 -0.39
CA ILE A 108 4.58 -6.60 -1.19
C ILE A 108 5.72 -7.44 -1.80
N GLU A 109 6.70 -6.80 -2.46
CA GLU A 109 7.83 -7.47 -3.13
C GLU A 109 8.70 -8.27 -2.13
N SER A 110 8.93 -7.74 -0.93
CA SER A 110 9.69 -8.38 0.15
C SER A 110 8.92 -9.50 0.87
N GLY A 111 7.58 -9.53 0.73
CA GLY A 111 6.71 -10.44 1.46
C GLY A 111 6.36 -9.97 2.88
N THR A 112 6.81 -8.79 3.31
CA THR A 112 6.45 -8.20 4.61
C THR A 112 4.93 -8.04 4.75
N MET A 113 4.26 -7.56 3.69
CA MET A 113 2.80 -7.42 3.61
C MET A 113 2.09 -8.76 3.85
N LYS A 114 2.62 -9.84 3.29
CA LYS A 114 2.06 -11.19 3.42
C LYS A 114 2.13 -11.67 4.87
N GLU A 115 3.25 -11.43 5.56
CA GLU A 115 3.40 -11.84 6.97
C GLU A 115 2.50 -11.02 7.91
N HIS A 116 2.31 -9.72 7.63
CA HIS A 116 1.33 -8.90 8.35
C HIS A 116 -0.09 -9.42 8.16
N LEU A 117 -0.51 -9.69 6.92
CA LEU A 117 -1.84 -10.27 6.63
C LEU A 117 -2.04 -11.63 7.33
N ARG A 118 -1.03 -12.50 7.32
CA ARG A 118 -1.09 -13.80 8.04
C ARG A 118 -1.34 -13.61 9.52
N LYS A 119 -0.63 -12.67 10.15
CA LYS A 119 -0.79 -12.38 11.57
C LYS A 119 -2.21 -11.86 11.88
N GLU A 120 -2.69 -10.90 11.10
CA GLU A 120 -4.03 -10.35 11.30
C GLU A 120 -5.13 -11.39 11.09
N PHE A 121 -4.98 -12.29 10.10
CA PHE A 121 -5.89 -13.43 9.95
C PHE A 121 -5.81 -14.38 11.14
N PHE A 122 -4.62 -14.70 11.63
CA PHE A 122 -4.45 -15.56 12.79
C PHE A 122 -5.08 -14.96 14.06
N ASP A 123 -4.97 -13.64 14.25
CA ASP A 123 -5.55 -12.94 15.40
C ASP A 123 -7.09 -13.00 15.39
N ILE A 124 -7.70 -13.06 14.21
CA ILE A 124 -9.12 -13.38 14.03
C ILE A 124 -9.36 -14.88 13.84
N GLY A 125 -8.46 -15.74 14.31
CA GLY A 125 -8.56 -17.21 14.29
C GLY A 125 -8.80 -17.83 12.91
N VAL A 126 -8.21 -17.23 11.88
CA VAL A 126 -8.15 -17.76 10.52
C VAL A 126 -6.70 -18.10 10.21
N GLU A 127 -6.38 -19.38 10.16
CA GLU A 127 -5.06 -19.86 9.81
C GLU A 127 -4.99 -20.08 8.29
N THR A 128 -4.01 -19.43 7.65
CA THR A 128 -3.83 -19.49 6.19
C THR A 128 -2.47 -20.09 5.87
N GLU A 129 -2.46 -21.33 5.40
CA GLU A 129 -1.26 -21.89 4.77
C GLU A 129 -1.10 -21.28 3.37
N ASP A 130 0.14 -21.14 2.91
CA ASP A 130 0.43 -20.68 1.53
C ASP A 130 -0.34 -19.43 1.08
N LEU A 131 -0.47 -18.43 1.96
CA LEU A 131 -1.06 -17.13 1.60
C LEU A 131 -0.25 -16.49 0.47
N ILE A 132 -0.92 -16.17 -0.63
CA ILE A 132 -0.34 -15.51 -1.78
C ILE A 132 -0.94 -14.10 -1.88
N VAL A 133 -0.05 -13.12 -2.02
CA VAL A 133 -0.37 -11.71 -2.24
C VAL A 133 0.19 -11.33 -3.60
N LYS A 134 -0.69 -11.00 -4.55
CA LYS A 134 -0.32 -10.76 -5.94
C LYS A 134 -0.82 -9.40 -6.41
N ILE A 135 0.04 -8.64 -7.10
CA ILE A 135 -0.37 -7.40 -7.76
C ILE A 135 -1.04 -7.75 -9.10
N GLU A 136 -2.31 -7.39 -9.23
CA GLU A 136 -3.09 -7.64 -10.45
C GLU A 136 -2.80 -6.60 -11.54
N ASN A 137 -2.68 -5.34 -11.18
CA ASN A 137 -2.43 -4.23 -12.11
C ASN A 137 -0.93 -3.93 -12.31
N ILE A 138 -0.08 -4.97 -12.40
CA ILE A 138 1.39 -4.82 -12.41
C ILE A 138 1.92 -3.86 -13.50
N GLN A 139 1.26 -3.81 -14.67
CA GLN A 139 1.64 -2.89 -15.75
C GLN A 139 1.47 -1.42 -15.34
N GLU A 140 0.37 -1.08 -14.68
CA GLU A 140 0.11 0.30 -14.21
C GLU A 140 0.98 0.66 -13.01
N VAL A 141 1.23 -0.32 -12.13
CA VAL A 141 2.15 -0.16 -10.99
C VAL A 141 3.57 0.15 -11.49
N ASN A 142 4.06 -0.59 -12.49
CA ASN A 142 5.38 -0.35 -13.07
C ASN A 142 5.49 1.01 -13.77
N LYS A 143 4.47 1.43 -14.53
CA LYS A 143 4.43 2.78 -15.13
C LYS A 143 4.51 3.86 -14.07
N THR A 144 3.80 3.67 -12.95
CA THR A 144 3.79 4.60 -11.82
C THR A 144 5.17 4.64 -11.14
N LYS A 145 5.77 3.48 -10.84
CA LYS A 145 7.14 3.36 -10.29
C LYS A 145 8.17 4.07 -11.16
N GLU A 146 8.08 3.91 -12.49
CA GLU A 146 8.95 4.61 -13.43
C GLU A 146 8.73 6.12 -13.46
N ALA A 147 7.46 6.57 -13.43
CA ALA A 147 7.12 7.99 -13.41
C ALA A 147 7.64 8.66 -12.13
N ILE A 148 7.48 8.00 -10.98
CA ILE A 148 8.04 8.43 -9.69
C ILE A 148 9.57 8.53 -9.79
N SER A 149 10.22 7.49 -10.29
CA SER A 149 11.69 7.45 -10.45
C SER A 149 12.21 8.58 -11.35
N LYS A 150 11.49 8.90 -12.44
CA LYS A 150 11.83 10.04 -13.32
C LYS A 150 11.70 11.37 -12.60
N ARG A 151 10.65 11.57 -11.79
CA ARG A 151 10.48 12.79 -10.98
C ARG A 151 11.64 13.00 -10.01
N TYR A 152 12.03 11.97 -9.25
CA TYR A 152 13.17 12.06 -8.32
C TYR A 152 14.48 12.44 -9.02
N LYS A 153 14.76 11.84 -10.19
CA LYS A 153 15.97 12.17 -10.98
C LYS A 153 15.94 13.61 -11.48
N SER A 154 14.81 14.06 -12.01
CA SER A 154 14.65 15.45 -12.48
C SER A 154 14.74 16.46 -11.35
N ASN A 155 14.17 16.17 -10.17
CA ASN A 155 14.25 17.05 -9.01
C ASN A 155 15.68 17.15 -8.47
N CYS A 156 16.42 16.04 -8.46
CA CYS A 156 17.85 16.04 -8.13
C CYS A 156 18.68 16.89 -9.10
N ALA A 157 18.40 16.79 -10.41
CA ALA A 157 19.04 17.62 -11.42
C ALA A 157 18.74 19.12 -11.22
N ILE A 158 17.48 19.50 -10.96
CA ILE A 158 17.08 20.90 -10.72
C ILE A 158 17.77 21.47 -9.47
N LEU A 159 17.83 20.71 -8.37
CA LEU A 159 18.52 21.12 -7.14
C LEU A 159 20.02 21.31 -7.36
N SER A 160 20.68 20.43 -8.12
CA SER A 160 22.10 20.61 -8.46
C SER A 160 22.35 21.88 -9.28
N ILE A 161 21.44 22.20 -10.21
CA ILE A 161 21.54 23.38 -11.07
C ILE A 161 21.31 24.66 -10.27
N THR A 162 20.26 24.71 -9.45
CA THR A 162 19.95 25.87 -8.60
C THR A 162 21.00 26.11 -7.52
N GLY A 163 21.57 25.05 -6.94
CA GLY A 163 22.74 25.11 -6.06
C GLY A 163 23.96 25.72 -6.78
N TYR A 164 24.20 25.35 -8.04
CA TYR A 164 25.27 25.92 -8.85
C TYR A 164 25.08 27.41 -9.13
N TYR A 165 23.86 27.82 -9.52
CA TYR A 165 23.57 29.23 -9.83
C TYR A 165 23.59 30.13 -8.59
N THR A 166 23.10 29.66 -7.44
CA THR A 166 23.20 30.39 -6.17
C THR A 166 24.65 30.55 -5.72
N PHE A 167 25.48 29.51 -5.84
CA PHE A 167 26.91 29.59 -5.53
C PHE A 167 27.65 30.58 -6.44
N ARG A 168 27.32 30.58 -7.75
CA ARG A 168 27.94 31.47 -8.73
C ARG A 168 27.52 32.93 -8.55
N LEU A 169 26.25 33.19 -8.20
CA LEU A 169 25.78 34.53 -7.85
C LEU A 169 26.50 35.06 -6.60
N ILE A 170 26.60 34.25 -5.54
CA ILE A 170 27.32 34.64 -4.31
C ILE A 170 28.81 34.94 -4.58
N HIS A 171 29.46 34.17 -5.46
CA HIS A 171 30.85 34.45 -5.87
C HIS A 171 31.00 35.72 -6.71
N SER A 172 30.03 36.05 -7.57
CA SER A 172 30.06 37.30 -8.35
C SER A 172 29.89 38.54 -7.48
N TYR A 173 29.06 38.50 -6.43
CA TYR A 173 28.87 39.63 -5.52
C TYR A 173 30.04 39.84 -4.54
N ARG A 174 30.92 38.83 -4.34
CA ARG A 174 32.09 38.93 -3.46
C ARG A 174 33.36 39.48 -4.14
N LEU A 175 33.30 39.71 -5.45
CA LEU A 175 34.38 40.30 -6.26
C LEU A 175 34.15 41.78 -6.60
N ILE A 176 33.07 42.39 -6.09
CA ILE A 176 32.68 43.78 -6.38
C ILE A 176 32.84 44.71 -5.15
N TYR A 177 33.38 44.20 -4.03
CA TYR A 177 33.72 45.00 -2.84
C TYR A 177 35.16 44.76 -2.39
#